data_AF-A0A820FRQ3-F1
#
_entry.id   AF-A0A820FRQ3-F1
#
_cell.length_a   1.000
_cell.length_b   1.000
_cell.length_c   1.000
_cell.angle_alpha   90.00
_cell.angle_beta   90.00
_cell.angle_gamma   90.00
#
_symmetry.space_group_name_H-M   'P 1'
#
loop_
_entity.id
_entity.type
_entity.pdbx_description
1 polymer ?
#
loop_
_entity_poly.entity_id
_entity_poly.type
_entity_poly.pdbx_seq_one_letter_code
_entity_poly.pdbx_strand_id
1 'polypeptide(L)'
;GIAPWGCISGAEQLDVHGTNVIYNKSKSDENDETPLEPNHTHFTFIDDGTKHQYGGENEFRAQFERAISGESFSLQSTINNNQMKDKSRQSDSIPVVIVVIDGELETIKKVHESVIKNKIPVVLLAGTGGCCDLFAKCYQLYNEYHLTLKLPDQTNSSEDSSSLKEKIEQIKNKLREKLQIIDNKLNIDS
;
A
#
# COMPACT_ATOMS: atom_id res chain seq x y z
N GLY A 1 10.27 9.84 10.09
CA GLY A 1 8.93 9.65 9.51
C GLY A 1 8.67 10.66 8.42
N ILE A 2 7.74 10.36 7.51
CA ILE A 2 7.14 11.36 6.60
C ILE A 2 5.75 11.66 7.18
N ALA A 3 5.44 12.92 7.44
CA ALA A 3 4.19 13.33 8.09
C ALA A 3 3.62 14.61 7.44
N PRO A 4 2.30 14.83 7.46
CA PRO A 4 1.69 16.07 6.98
C PRO A 4 1.94 17.20 7.99
N TRP A 5 2.46 18.34 7.54
CA TRP A 5 2.81 19.49 8.38
C TRP A 5 1.61 20.00 9.20
N GLY A 6 0.45 20.11 8.54
CA GLY A 6 -0.79 20.61 9.14
C GLY A 6 -1.41 19.73 10.23
N CYS A 7 -0.88 18.53 10.49
CA CYS A 7 -1.38 17.63 11.54
C CYS A 7 -0.34 17.34 12.62
N ILE A 8 0.78 18.06 12.67
CA ILE A 8 1.80 17.84 13.70
C ILE A 8 1.49 18.69 14.92
N SER A 9 1.31 18.04 16.06
CA SER A 9 1.10 18.80 17.31
C SER A 9 2.36 19.54 17.71
N GLY A 10 2.22 20.84 17.95
CA GLY A 10 3.34 21.72 18.31
C GLY A 10 4.24 22.10 17.13
N ALA A 11 3.73 22.07 15.89
CA ALA A 11 4.49 22.41 14.68
C ALA A 11 5.13 23.81 14.73
N GLU A 12 4.54 24.76 15.45
CA GLU A 12 5.07 26.10 15.68
C GLU A 12 6.43 26.11 16.40
N GLN A 13 6.75 25.08 17.19
CA GLN A 13 8.07 24.92 17.81
C GLN A 13 9.16 24.60 16.78
N LEU A 14 8.76 24.08 15.61
CA LEU A 14 9.63 23.64 14.53
C LEU A 14 9.79 24.70 13.44
N ASP A 15 8.96 25.75 13.45
CA ASP A 15 9.01 26.87 12.50
C ASP A 15 10.13 27.85 12.88
N VAL A 16 11.38 27.36 12.84
CA VAL A 16 12.58 28.14 13.12
C VAL A 16 13.61 27.86 12.02
N HIS A 17 14.15 28.93 11.43
CA HIS A 17 15.05 28.82 10.29
C HIS A 17 16.52 28.64 10.71
N GLY A 18 17.19 27.65 10.12
CA GLY A 18 18.65 27.55 10.12
C GLY A 18 19.29 27.21 11.48
N THR A 19 18.54 26.64 12.41
CA THR A 19 19.04 26.28 13.75
C THR A 19 18.47 24.95 14.24
N ASN A 20 19.07 24.43 15.31
CA ASN A 20 18.53 23.27 16.03
C ASN A 20 17.36 23.70 16.92
N VAL A 21 16.29 22.91 16.90
CA VAL A 21 15.09 23.12 17.72
C VAL A 21 14.92 21.95 18.69
N ILE A 22 14.45 22.26 19.90
CA ILE A 22 14.03 21.25 20.87
C ILE A 22 12.52 21.11 20.74
N TYR A 23 12.07 19.97 20.22
CA TYR A 23 10.66 19.63 20.16
C TYR A 23 10.21 19.06 21.51
N ASN A 24 9.31 19.77 22.20
CA ASN A 24 8.67 19.25 23.40
C ASN A 24 7.30 18.70 23.02
N LYS A 25 7.11 17.41 23.25
CA LYS A 25 5.84 16.73 23.02
C LYS A 25 4.75 17.36 23.89
N SER A 26 3.88 18.15 23.26
CA SER A 26 2.63 18.63 23.86
C SER A 26 1.65 17.46 23.99
N LYS A 27 0.70 17.59 24.92
CA LYS A 27 -0.54 16.80 24.82
C LYS A 27 -1.28 17.38 23.62
N SER A 28 -1.74 16.53 22.71
CA SER A 28 -2.62 16.96 21.62
C SER A 28 -3.91 17.49 22.24
N ASP A 29 -4.11 18.81 22.20
CA ASP A 29 -5.33 19.45 22.71
C ASP A 29 -6.44 19.49 21.64
N GLU A 30 -6.09 19.23 20.37
CA GLU A 30 -7.00 19.20 19.22
C GLU A 30 -7.09 17.78 18.62
N ASN A 31 -8.30 17.38 18.22
CA ASN A 31 -8.64 15.99 17.91
C ASN A 31 -7.92 15.38 16.69
N ASP A 32 -7.19 16.18 15.91
CA ASP A 32 -6.63 15.75 14.62
C ASP A 32 -5.12 16.02 14.50
N GLU A 33 -4.47 16.49 15.57
CA GLU A 33 -3.02 16.64 15.61
C GLU A 33 -2.34 15.46 16.30
N THR A 34 -1.26 14.95 15.68
CA THR A 34 -0.46 13.85 16.20
C THR A 34 0.94 14.35 16.57
N PRO A 35 1.45 14.03 17.78
CA PRO A 35 2.81 14.37 18.16
C PRO A 35 3.85 13.53 17.40
N LEU A 36 5.07 14.06 17.24
CA LEU A 36 6.16 13.33 16.61
C LEU A 36 6.62 12.11 17.43
N GLU A 37 7.04 11.05 16.74
CA GLU A 37 7.52 9.81 17.36
C GLU A 37 9.05 9.88 17.61
N PRO A 38 9.53 9.77 18.87
CA PRO A 38 10.92 10.08 19.23
C PRO A 38 11.97 9.09 18.74
N ASN A 39 11.59 7.90 18.26
CA ASN A 39 12.50 6.86 17.79
C ASN A 39 12.85 6.99 16.31
N HIS A 40 12.32 7.99 15.60
CA HIS A 40 12.78 8.33 14.25
C HIS A 40 14.06 9.16 14.26
N THR A 41 14.96 8.87 13.30
CA THR A 41 16.22 9.62 13.11
C THR A 41 16.05 10.85 12.23
N HIS A 42 15.10 10.83 11.30
CA HIS A 42 14.85 11.90 10.33
C HIS A 42 13.35 12.11 10.17
N PHE A 43 12.95 13.35 9.92
CA PHE A 43 11.58 13.71 9.59
C PHE A 43 11.52 14.48 8.28
N THR A 44 10.49 14.19 7.48
CA THR A 44 10.13 14.98 6.30
C THR A 44 8.69 15.43 6.48
N PHE A 45 8.47 16.75 6.49
CA PHE A 45 7.14 17.33 6.64
C PHE A 45 6.61 17.75 5.28
N ILE A 46 5.40 17.28 4.95
CA ILE A 46 4.73 17.58 3.69
C ILE A 46 3.67 18.63 3.97
N ASP A 47 3.83 19.80 3.37
CA ASP A 47 2.89 20.92 3.50
C ASP A 47 2.08 21.05 2.21
N ASP A 48 0.77 20.87 2.32
CA ASP A 48 -0.20 21.08 1.25
C ASP A 48 -1.08 22.33 1.49
N GLY A 49 -0.73 23.14 2.51
CA GLY A 49 -1.44 24.35 2.91
C GLY A 49 -2.70 24.10 3.75
N THR A 50 -3.06 22.84 4.02
CA THR A 50 -4.20 22.50 4.88
C THR A 50 -3.79 22.37 6.35
N LYS A 51 -4.77 22.47 7.25
CA LYS A 51 -4.61 22.17 8.68
C LYS A 51 -5.55 21.06 9.07
N HIS A 52 -5.09 20.15 9.93
CA HIS A 52 -5.85 19.02 10.47
C HIS A 52 -6.39 18.05 9.40
N GLN A 53 -5.75 18.00 8.22
CA GLN A 53 -6.12 17.10 7.14
C GLN A 53 -4.94 16.19 6.77
N TYR A 54 -5.21 14.89 6.78
CA TYR A 54 -4.30 13.87 6.27
C TYR A 54 -4.53 13.68 4.77
N GLY A 55 -3.49 13.35 4.01
CA GLY A 55 -3.63 12.98 2.60
C GLY A 55 -2.47 13.44 1.72
N GLY A 56 -2.02 14.69 1.88
CA GLY A 56 -0.93 15.24 1.06
C GLY A 56 0.36 14.42 1.13
N GLU A 57 0.65 13.83 2.29
CA GLU A 57 1.81 12.97 2.50
C GLU A 57 1.71 11.61 1.78
N ASN A 58 0.50 11.13 1.48
CA ASN A 58 0.29 9.82 0.87
C ASN A 58 0.76 9.82 -0.59
N GLU A 59 0.42 10.85 -1.34
CA GLU A 59 0.88 11.01 -2.73
C GLU A 59 2.40 11.18 -2.80
N PHE A 60 2.95 12.06 -1.95
CA PHE A 60 4.41 12.24 -1.86
C PHE A 60 5.12 10.92 -1.57
N ARG A 61 4.63 10.14 -0.60
CA ARG A 61 5.22 8.85 -0.22
C ARG A 61 5.23 7.87 -1.40
N ALA A 62 4.11 7.74 -2.12
CA ALA A 62 4.02 6.86 -3.28
C ALA A 62 5.01 7.26 -4.39
N GLN A 63 5.18 8.57 -4.64
CA GLN A 63 6.15 9.08 -5.62
C GLN A 63 7.60 8.85 -5.15
N PHE A 64 7.88 9.08 -3.88
CA PHE A 64 9.20 8.89 -3.28
C PHE A 64 9.65 7.42 -3.31
N GLU A 65 8.77 6.50 -2.91
CA GLU A 65 9.02 5.05 -2.99
C GLU A 65 9.33 4.60 -4.41
N ARG A 66 8.57 5.08 -5.41
CA ARG A 66 8.81 4.80 -6.83
C ARG A 66 10.12 5.40 -7.34
N ALA A 67 10.45 6.62 -6.94
CA ALA A 67 11.68 7.27 -7.38
C ALA A 67 12.92 6.49 -6.89
N ILE A 68 12.88 6.00 -5.64
CA ILE A 68 13.92 5.16 -5.05
C ILE A 68 13.96 3.79 -5.72
N SER A 69 12.81 3.17 -6.03
CA SER A 69 12.75 1.81 -6.58
C SER A 69 13.34 1.65 -7.99
N GLY A 70 13.84 2.73 -8.59
CA GLY A 70 14.69 2.67 -9.78
C GLY A 70 14.14 3.36 -11.02
N GLU A 71 12.95 3.98 -10.98
CA GLU A 71 12.51 4.84 -12.11
C GLU A 71 13.34 6.13 -12.21
N SER A 72 14.00 6.56 -11.13
CA SER A 72 14.84 7.77 -11.12
C SER A 72 16.25 7.57 -10.55
N PHE A 73 16.55 6.45 -9.92
CA PHE A 73 17.90 6.14 -9.44
C PHE A 73 18.81 5.56 -10.54
N SER A 74 18.80 6.18 -11.73
CA SER A 74 19.97 6.18 -12.61
C SER A 74 20.97 7.19 -12.05
N LEU A 75 21.52 6.90 -10.87
CA LEU A 75 22.60 7.70 -10.32
C LEU A 75 23.85 7.43 -11.17
N GLN A 76 23.99 8.21 -12.24
CA GLN A 76 25.25 8.52 -12.91
C GLN A 76 26.27 7.38 -12.98
N SER A 77 26.02 6.38 -13.83
CA SER A 77 27.13 5.77 -14.59
C SER A 77 27.62 6.77 -15.65
N THR A 78 27.99 7.98 -15.23
CA THR A 78 28.56 9.05 -16.07
C THR A 78 29.78 9.69 -15.39
N ILE A 79 30.40 8.99 -14.44
CA ILE A 79 31.72 9.37 -13.96
C ILE A 79 32.68 8.22 -14.29
N ASN A 80 33.22 8.30 -15.51
CA ASN A 80 34.55 7.83 -15.95
C ASN A 80 34.55 7.09 -17.31
N ASN A 81 34.97 7.85 -18.32
CA ASN A 81 35.94 7.50 -19.36
C ASN A 81 35.55 6.44 -20.41
N ASN A 82 35.39 6.91 -21.66
CA ASN A 82 35.89 6.32 -22.92
C ASN A 82 36.36 4.85 -22.93
N GLN A 83 35.57 3.90 -22.44
CA GLN A 83 35.81 2.47 -22.63
C GLN A 83 34.48 1.74 -22.79
N MET A 84 34.38 1.07 -23.94
CA MET A 84 33.50 -0.04 -24.32
C MET A 84 32.15 -0.11 -23.57
N LYS A 85 31.07 0.16 -24.31
CA LYS A 85 29.70 -0.22 -23.97
C LYS A 85 29.60 -1.75 -23.86
N ASP A 86 29.98 -2.29 -22.71
CA ASP A 86 29.57 -3.62 -22.30
C ASP A 86 28.07 -3.57 -21.99
N LYS A 87 27.27 -4.32 -22.76
CA LYS A 87 25.80 -4.42 -22.63
C LYS A 87 25.36 -5.19 -21.35
N SER A 88 26.22 -5.29 -20.34
CA SER A 88 26.06 -6.15 -19.16
C SER A 88 25.78 -5.39 -17.86
N ARG A 89 25.81 -4.05 -17.85
CA ARG A 89 25.43 -3.27 -16.67
C ARG A 89 23.93 -3.00 -16.67
N GLN A 90 23.18 -4.04 -16.30
CA GLN A 90 21.83 -3.90 -15.77
C GLN A 90 21.90 -2.83 -14.68
N SER A 91 21.13 -1.75 -14.81
CA SER A 91 21.04 -0.76 -13.75
C SER A 91 20.41 -1.45 -12.55
N ASP A 92 21.21 -1.73 -11.52
CA ASP A 92 20.75 -2.33 -10.28
C ASP A 92 19.77 -1.35 -9.62
N SER A 93 18.47 -1.60 -9.78
CA SER A 93 17.43 -0.85 -9.11
C SER A 93 17.49 -1.14 -7.61
N ILE A 94 17.18 -0.13 -6.79
CA ILE A 94 17.11 -0.33 -5.33
C ILE A 94 15.83 -1.14 -5.05
N PRO A 95 15.92 -2.35 -4.48
CA PRO A 95 14.71 -3.11 -4.16
C PRO A 95 13.96 -2.43 -3.03
N VAL A 96 12.69 -2.09 -3.28
CA VAL A 96 11.77 -1.53 -2.28
C VAL A 96 10.66 -2.55 -2.04
N VAL A 97 10.26 -2.70 -0.78
CA VAL A 97 9.14 -3.54 -0.35
C VAL A 97 8.32 -2.77 0.67
N ILE A 98 7.00 -2.89 0.59
CA ILE A 98 6.09 -2.31 1.58
C ILE A 98 5.59 -3.42 2.48
N VAL A 99 5.63 -3.19 3.79
CA VAL A 99 5.05 -4.09 4.80
C VAL A 99 3.84 -3.41 5.40
N VAL A 100 2.71 -4.12 5.40
CA VAL A 100 1.45 -3.62 5.95
C VAL A 100 1.10 -4.46 7.17
N ILE A 101 0.88 -3.76 8.28
CA ILE A 101 0.45 -4.30 9.56
C ILE A 101 -0.87 -3.63 9.87
N ASP A 102 -1.94 -4.43 9.98
CA ASP A 102 -3.32 -3.92 10.05
C ASP A 102 -3.64 -2.94 8.89
N GLY A 103 -4.68 -2.12 9.01
CA GLY A 103 -4.93 -0.99 8.12
C GLY A 103 -6.40 -0.83 7.76
N GLU A 104 -6.73 0.38 7.34
CA GLU A 104 -8.11 0.78 7.05
C GLU A 104 -8.40 0.73 5.55
N LEU A 105 -9.58 1.22 5.16
CA LEU A 105 -10.00 1.28 3.76
C LEU A 105 -9.02 2.07 2.89
N GLU A 106 -8.42 3.14 3.42
CA GLU A 106 -7.41 3.92 2.69
C GLU A 106 -6.15 3.10 2.39
N THR A 107 -5.75 2.19 3.28
CA THR A 107 -4.61 1.29 3.08
C THR A 107 -4.82 0.38 1.87
N ILE A 108 -6.05 -0.07 1.60
CA ILE A 108 -6.37 -0.88 0.41
C ILE A 108 -6.03 -0.13 -0.87
N LYS A 109 -6.35 1.18 -0.94
CA LYS A 109 -6.04 2.02 -2.09
C LYS A 109 -4.52 2.17 -2.28
N LYS A 110 -3.79 2.39 -1.18
CA LYS A 110 -2.32 2.49 -1.17
C LYS A 110 -1.68 1.19 -1.66
N VAL A 111 -2.12 0.03 -1.15
CA VAL A 111 -1.65 -1.29 -1.61
C VAL A 111 -1.88 -1.50 -3.10
N HIS A 112 -3.09 -1.18 -3.59
CA HIS A 112 -3.42 -1.29 -5.01
C HIS A 112 -2.51 -0.40 -5.87
N GLU A 113 -2.30 0.86 -5.46
CA GLU A 113 -1.41 1.79 -6.16
C GLU A 113 0.04 1.29 -6.18
N SER A 114 0.59 0.85 -5.04
CA SER A 114 1.96 0.37 -4.93
C SER A 114 2.20 -0.85 -5.83
N VAL A 115 1.29 -1.83 -5.85
CA VAL A 115 1.44 -3.04 -6.65
C VAL A 115 1.21 -2.76 -8.15
N ILE A 116 0.11 -2.07 -8.49
CA ILE A 116 -0.31 -1.90 -9.89
C ILE A 116 0.48 -0.81 -10.59
N LYS A 117 0.62 0.37 -9.96
CA LYS A 117 1.27 1.52 -10.58
C LYS A 117 2.76 1.58 -10.28
N ASN A 118 3.19 1.34 -9.04
CA ASN A 118 4.61 1.52 -8.67
C ASN A 118 5.45 0.25 -8.86
N LYS A 119 4.79 -0.90 -9.13
CA LYS A 119 5.44 -2.22 -9.24
C LYS A 119 6.25 -2.59 -8.01
N ILE A 120 5.86 -2.07 -6.84
CA ILE A 120 6.50 -2.35 -5.56
C ILE A 120 5.77 -3.53 -4.90
N PRO A 121 6.47 -4.62 -4.55
CA PRO A 121 5.87 -5.73 -3.84
C PRO A 121 5.39 -5.30 -2.45
N VAL A 122 4.24 -5.84 -2.05
CA VAL A 122 3.63 -5.60 -0.74
C VAL A 122 3.55 -6.91 0.04
N VAL A 123 4.04 -6.90 1.27
CA VAL A 123 3.90 -7.98 2.25
C VAL A 123 2.79 -7.62 3.22
N LEU A 124 1.75 -8.45 3.27
CA LEU A 124 0.61 -8.29 4.18
C LEU A 124 0.75 -9.29 5.33
N LEU A 125 0.61 -8.82 6.57
CA LEU A 125 0.67 -9.69 7.75
C LEU A 125 -0.71 -10.20 8.13
N ALA A 126 -1.03 -11.44 7.74
CA ALA A 126 -2.28 -12.08 8.17
C ALA A 126 -2.33 -12.28 9.70
N GLY A 127 -3.50 -12.11 10.28
CA GLY A 127 -3.80 -12.19 11.71
C GLY A 127 -3.72 -10.86 12.45
N THR A 128 -3.35 -9.75 11.79
CA THR A 128 -3.23 -8.43 12.43
C THR A 128 -4.52 -7.62 12.42
N GLY A 129 -5.60 -8.11 11.79
CA GLY A 129 -6.85 -7.36 11.62
C GLY A 129 -6.95 -6.54 10.33
N GLY A 130 -7.97 -5.68 10.29
CA GLY A 130 -8.22 -4.68 9.25
C GLY A 130 -8.13 -5.20 7.81
N CYS A 131 -7.43 -4.44 6.97
CA CYS A 131 -7.28 -4.75 5.55
C CYS A 131 -6.44 -6.02 5.30
N CYS A 132 -5.47 -6.33 6.17
CA CYS A 132 -4.61 -7.50 6.03
C CYS A 132 -5.39 -8.81 6.09
N ASP A 133 -6.31 -8.95 7.04
CA ASP A 133 -7.15 -10.15 7.18
C ASP A 133 -8.19 -10.25 6.07
N LEU A 134 -8.69 -9.12 5.58
CA LEU A 134 -9.54 -9.08 4.40
C LEU A 134 -8.79 -9.64 3.17
N PHE A 135 -7.58 -9.15 2.89
CA PHE A 135 -6.76 -9.65 1.80
C PHE A 135 -6.40 -11.13 1.98
N ALA A 136 -6.03 -11.55 3.19
CA ALA A 136 -5.74 -12.95 3.48
C ALA A 136 -6.96 -13.84 3.20
N LYS A 137 -8.15 -13.41 3.62
CA LYS A 137 -9.39 -14.16 3.35
C LYS A 137 -9.72 -14.21 1.86
N CYS A 138 -9.58 -13.09 1.15
CA CYS A 138 -9.76 -13.03 -0.30
C CYS A 138 -8.79 -13.96 -1.02
N TYR A 139 -7.52 -14.00 -0.60
CA TYR A 139 -6.50 -14.89 -1.16
C TYR A 139 -6.81 -16.37 -0.90
N GLN A 140 -7.26 -16.72 0.31
CA GLN A 140 -7.71 -18.08 0.63
C GLN A 140 -8.89 -18.51 -0.24
N LEU A 141 -9.94 -17.68 -0.32
CA LEU A 141 -11.10 -17.94 -1.16
C LEU A 141 -10.70 -18.04 -2.63
N TYR A 142 -9.85 -17.14 -3.11
CA TYR A 142 -9.33 -17.20 -4.47
C TYR A 142 -8.64 -18.54 -4.71
N ASN A 143 -7.76 -19.00 -3.82
CA ASN A 143 -7.09 -20.29 -4.00
C ASN A 143 -8.06 -21.47 -3.93
N GLU A 144 -8.99 -21.49 -2.98
CA GLU A 144 -10.01 -22.53 -2.85
C GLU A 144 -10.84 -22.65 -4.14
N TYR A 145 -11.26 -21.53 -4.71
CA TYR A 145 -12.09 -21.48 -5.92
C TYR A 145 -11.29 -21.62 -7.22
N HIS A 146 -10.06 -21.11 -7.27
CA HIS A 146 -9.20 -21.19 -8.45
C HIS A 146 -8.60 -22.58 -8.62
N LEU A 147 -8.32 -23.30 -7.52
CA LEU A 147 -7.92 -24.71 -7.57
C LEU A 147 -9.09 -25.63 -7.97
N THR A 148 -10.31 -25.35 -7.52
CA THR A 148 -11.50 -26.08 -7.98
C THR A 148 -11.85 -25.82 -9.45
N LEU A 149 -11.46 -24.67 -10.01
CA LEU A 149 -11.57 -24.34 -11.44
C LEU A 149 -10.44 -24.95 -12.30
N LYS A 150 -9.28 -25.27 -11.71
CA LYS A 150 -8.12 -25.87 -12.39
C LYS A 150 -8.14 -27.40 -12.46
N LEU A 151 -9.23 -28.06 -12.08
CA LEU A 151 -9.46 -29.48 -12.38
C LEU A 151 -10.30 -29.65 -13.67
N PRO A 152 -9.67 -29.63 -14.86
CA PRO A 152 -10.16 -30.39 -16.00
C PRO A 152 -9.24 -31.59 -16.26
N ASP A 153 -9.86 -32.77 -16.27
CA ASP A 153 -9.38 -34.07 -16.73
C ASP A 153 -8.17 -34.68 -16.01
N GLN A 154 -8.43 -35.65 -15.12
CA GLN A 154 -8.13 -37.08 -15.39
C GLN A 154 -8.87 -37.98 -14.39
N THR A 155 -10.18 -38.18 -14.57
CA THR A 155 -10.87 -39.48 -14.30
C THR A 155 -12.25 -39.44 -14.95
N ASN A 156 -12.53 -40.45 -15.76
CA ASN A 156 -13.76 -40.62 -16.54
C ASN A 156 -15.01 -40.79 -15.66
N SER A 157 -15.93 -39.82 -15.67
CA SER A 157 -17.36 -39.98 -15.37
C SER A 157 -18.13 -38.71 -15.80
N SER A 158 -19.03 -38.84 -16.78
CA SER A 158 -19.80 -37.73 -17.37
C SER A 158 -20.80 -37.05 -16.42
N GLU A 159 -21.05 -37.61 -15.23
CA GLU A 159 -21.95 -37.06 -14.20
C GLU A 159 -21.26 -36.06 -13.26
N ASP A 160 -19.94 -36.10 -13.11
CA ASP A 160 -19.21 -35.23 -12.15
C ASP A 160 -18.96 -33.82 -12.70
N SER A 161 -18.86 -33.65 -14.03
CA SER A 161 -18.59 -32.36 -14.67
C SER A 161 -19.75 -31.38 -14.58
N SER A 162 -21.00 -31.87 -14.67
CA SER A 162 -22.21 -31.04 -14.51
C SER A 162 -22.36 -30.54 -13.08
N SER A 163 -22.15 -31.42 -12.09
CA SER A 163 -22.18 -31.06 -10.67
C SER A 163 -21.11 -30.02 -10.30
N LEU A 164 -19.89 -30.14 -10.87
CA LEU A 164 -18.83 -29.15 -10.65
C LEU A 164 -19.18 -27.78 -11.23
N LYS A 165 -19.72 -27.73 -12.45
CA LYS A 165 -20.18 -26.48 -13.08
C LYS A 165 -21.28 -25.82 -12.27
N GLU A 166 -22.21 -26.60 -11.73
CA GLU A 166 -23.29 -26.11 -10.88
C GLU A 166 -22.77 -25.51 -9.58
N LYS A 167 -21.80 -26.16 -8.93
CA LYS A 167 -21.11 -25.62 -7.73
C LYS A 167 -20.38 -24.30 -8.05
N ILE A 168 -19.68 -24.23 -9.17
CA ILE A 168 -18.98 -23.01 -9.62
C ILE A 168 -19.98 -21.85 -9.82
N GLU A 169 -21.11 -22.11 -10.44
CA GLU A 169 -22.10 -21.07 -10.70
C GLU A 169 -22.79 -20.61 -9.40
N GLN A 170 -23.06 -21.53 -8.46
CA GLN A 170 -23.54 -21.17 -7.13
C GLN A 170 -22.55 -20.29 -6.36
N ILE A 171 -21.24 -20.58 -6.47
CA ILE A 171 -20.19 -19.77 -5.85
C ILE A 171 -20.13 -18.37 -6.47
N LYS A 172 -20.16 -18.26 -7.80
CA LYS A 172 -20.19 -16.97 -8.50
C LYS A 172 -21.39 -16.13 -8.09
N ASN A 173 -22.55 -16.75 -7.96
CA ASN A 173 -23.76 -16.05 -7.52
C ASN A 173 -23.65 -15.55 -6.08
N LYS A 174 -23.13 -16.37 -5.15
CA LYS A 174 -22.84 -15.91 -3.77
C LYS A 174 -21.85 -14.76 -3.70
N LEU A 175 -20.82 -14.77 -4.57
CA LEU A 175 -19.86 -13.67 -4.65
C LEU A 175 -20.51 -12.40 -5.19
N ARG A 176 -21.33 -12.49 -6.25
CA ARG A 176 -22.09 -11.35 -6.80
C ARG A 176 -23.03 -10.75 -5.75
N GLU A 177 -23.77 -11.58 -5.02
CA GLU A 177 -24.66 -11.12 -3.95
C GLU A 177 -23.88 -10.38 -2.85
N LYS A 178 -22.74 -10.92 -2.41
CA LYS A 178 -21.91 -10.27 -1.40
C LYS A 178 -21.31 -8.95 -1.88
N LEU A 179 -20.88 -8.88 -3.14
CA LEU A 179 -20.40 -7.63 -3.75
C LEU A 179 -21.52 -6.59 -3.83
N GLN A 180 -22.73 -6.99 -4.24
CA GLN A 180 -23.89 -6.09 -4.29
C GLN A 180 -24.25 -5.53 -2.91
N ILE A 181 -24.14 -6.33 -1.85
CA ILE A 181 -24.38 -5.88 -0.47
C ILE A 181 -23.33 -4.84 -0.05
N ILE A 182 -22.06 -5.04 -0.44
CA ILE A 182 -20.97 -4.09 -0.15
C ILE A 182 -21.21 -2.78 -0.92
N ASP A 183 -21.51 -2.83 -2.21
CA ASP A 183 -21.79 -1.65 -3.04
C ASP A 183 -22.99 -0.85 -2.51
N ASN A 184 -24.05 -1.53 -2.08
CA ASN A 184 -25.21 -0.88 -1.48
C ASN A 184 -24.87 -0.21 -0.14
N LYS A 185 -23.99 -0.81 0.69
CA LYS A 185 -23.55 -0.17 1.94
C LYS A 185 -22.68 1.06 1.68
N LEU A 186 -21.77 0.98 0.71
CA LEU A 186 -20.91 2.11 0.33
C LEU A 186 -21.70 3.31 -0.22
N ASN A 187 -22.84 3.07 -0.89
CA ASN A 187 -23.71 4.12 -1.41
C ASN A 187 -24.73 4.67 -0.40
N ILE A 188 -24.84 4.08 0.80
CA ILE A 188 -25.72 4.59 1.88
C ILE A 188 -24.96 5.55 2.81
N ASP A 189 -23.63 5.43 2.86
CA ASP A 189 -22.75 6.26 3.69
C ASP A 189 -22.16 7.48 2.93
N SER A 190 -22.67 7.80 1.72
CA SER A 190 -22.34 8.98 0.91
C SER A 190 -23.51 9.95 0.82
#